data_AF-A0A1Q3NM78-F1
#
_entry.id   AF-A0A1Q3NM78-F1
#
_cell.length_a   1.000
_cell.length_b   1.000
_cell.length_c   1.000
_cell.angle_alpha   90.00
_cell.angle_beta   90.00
_cell.angle_gamma   90.00
#
_symmetry.space_group_name_H-M   'P 1'
#
loop_
_entity.id
_entity.type
_entity.pdbx_description
1 polymer ?
#
loop_
_entity_poly.entity_id
_entity_poly.type
_entity_poly.pdbx_seq_one_letter_code
_entity_poly.pdbx_strand_id
1 'polypeptide(L)'
;MKKQTIQKKTSSTKSINGKKRNLKIAALSVLGIFIIAQVAFDVSVLWRHFTSLPQSEPAVATTIFKSIDGMYSPLPVEAKTGTLYASAARLTLPADNSKDILYYYSPADGTDLAVITFTTRQMIDTGESSAVNAYFTTYAKNSFTFDREGKALLAFFEELPSLQACARGVQVYEAAQPDEDGFIAQGTKRLQDGRTLYFYTEKQCKQQAQLSSLLDVVKRVESF
;
A
#
# COMPACT_ATOMS: atom_id res chain seq x y z
N MET A 1 -19.34 -57.67 -99.66
CA MET A 1 -18.36 -57.08 -98.72
C MET A 1 -19.10 -56.15 -97.75
N LYS A 2 -19.25 -56.55 -96.47
CA LYS A 2 -19.93 -55.79 -95.42
C LYS A 2 -18.93 -54.87 -94.71
N LYS A 3 -19.15 -53.55 -94.75
CA LYS A 3 -18.41 -52.56 -93.93
C LYS A 3 -19.07 -52.45 -92.55
N GLN A 4 -18.36 -52.84 -91.50
CA GLN A 4 -18.75 -52.59 -90.10
C GLN A 4 -18.35 -51.17 -89.71
N THR A 5 -19.31 -50.36 -89.28
CA THR A 5 -19.10 -49.03 -88.72
C THR A 5 -18.97 -49.16 -87.20
N ILE A 6 -17.76 -48.92 -86.69
CA ILE A 6 -17.45 -48.92 -85.26
C ILE A 6 -17.87 -47.56 -84.69
N GLN A 7 -18.96 -47.52 -83.91
CA GLN A 7 -19.31 -46.35 -83.10
C GLN A 7 -18.42 -46.29 -81.85
N LYS A 8 -17.59 -45.24 -81.77
CA LYS A 8 -16.71 -44.95 -80.63
C LYS A 8 -17.53 -44.21 -79.57
N LYS A 9 -17.91 -44.90 -78.48
CA LYS A 9 -18.54 -44.28 -77.31
C LYS A 9 -17.55 -43.34 -76.60
N THR A 10 -17.95 -42.09 -76.45
CA THR A 10 -17.30 -41.05 -75.65
C THR A 10 -17.52 -41.33 -74.16
N SER A 11 -16.45 -41.41 -73.36
CA SER A 11 -16.52 -41.33 -71.90
C SER A 11 -16.20 -39.91 -71.45
N SER A 12 -17.24 -39.16 -71.09
CA SER A 12 -17.15 -37.82 -70.50
C SER A 12 -16.68 -37.91 -69.04
N THR A 13 -15.36 -37.94 -68.84
CA THR A 13 -14.73 -37.90 -67.51
C THR A 13 -14.41 -36.44 -67.14
N LYS A 14 -15.43 -35.58 -67.04
CA LYS A 14 -15.22 -34.13 -66.82
C LYS A 14 -16.20 -33.50 -65.83
N SER A 15 -16.44 -34.11 -64.66
CA SER A 15 -17.18 -33.40 -63.59
C SER A 15 -17.06 -34.03 -62.18
N ILE A 16 -15.85 -34.32 -61.70
CA ILE A 16 -15.66 -34.74 -60.28
C ILE A 16 -14.57 -33.88 -59.59
N ASN A 17 -13.61 -33.34 -60.34
CA ASN A 17 -12.52 -32.54 -59.77
C ASN A 17 -12.92 -31.12 -59.32
N GLY A 18 -13.98 -30.53 -59.89
CA GLY A 18 -14.47 -29.20 -59.49
C GLY A 18 -15.08 -29.19 -58.09
N LYS A 19 -15.91 -30.19 -57.77
CA LYS A 19 -16.59 -30.30 -56.46
C LYS A 19 -15.61 -30.51 -55.31
N LYS A 20 -14.53 -31.29 -55.54
CA LYS A 20 -13.46 -31.51 -54.56
C LYS A 20 -12.61 -30.25 -54.31
N ARG A 21 -12.39 -29.40 -55.31
CA ARG A 21 -11.65 -28.13 -55.15
C ARG A 21 -12.44 -27.11 -54.33
N ASN A 22 -13.74 -26.96 -54.61
CA ASN A 22 -14.59 -26.02 -53.87
C ASN A 22 -14.74 -26.42 -52.38
N LEU A 23 -14.79 -27.72 -52.09
CA LEU A 23 -14.84 -28.21 -50.70
C LEU A 23 -13.56 -27.91 -49.92
N LYS A 24 -12.38 -28.03 -50.55
CA LYS A 24 -11.09 -27.71 -49.92
C LYS A 24 -10.95 -26.22 -49.59
N ILE A 25 -11.41 -25.35 -50.50
CA ILE A 25 -11.37 -23.89 -50.28
C ILE A 25 -12.30 -23.51 -49.12
N ALA A 26 -13.51 -24.09 -49.06
CA ALA A 26 -14.45 -23.86 -47.95
C ALA A 26 -13.91 -24.37 -46.60
N ALA A 27 -13.23 -25.51 -46.58
CA ALA A 27 -12.61 -26.03 -45.36
C ALA A 27 -11.47 -25.13 -44.85
N LEU A 28 -10.63 -24.61 -45.75
CA LEU A 28 -9.54 -23.70 -45.39
C LEU A 28 -10.06 -22.34 -44.90
N SER A 29 -11.13 -21.81 -45.47
CA SER A 29 -11.72 -20.54 -45.01
C SER A 29 -12.32 -20.67 -43.61
N VAL A 30 -13.01 -21.78 -43.31
CA VAL A 30 -13.55 -22.06 -41.97
C VAL A 30 -12.42 -22.20 -40.93
N LEU A 31 -11.34 -22.91 -41.27
CA LEU A 31 -10.18 -23.04 -40.40
C LEU A 31 -9.52 -21.67 -40.12
N GLY A 32 -9.39 -20.82 -41.14
CA GLY A 32 -8.84 -19.47 -40.98
C GLY A 32 -9.68 -18.59 -40.05
N ILE A 33 -11.01 -18.63 -40.18
CA ILE A 33 -11.93 -17.91 -39.28
C ILE A 33 -11.80 -18.41 -37.85
N PHE A 34 -11.68 -19.72 -37.65
CA PHE A 34 -11.54 -20.31 -36.31
C PHE A 34 -10.23 -19.87 -35.62
N ILE A 35 -9.11 -19.84 -36.35
CA ILE A 35 -7.83 -19.37 -35.82
C ILE A 35 -7.91 -17.89 -35.42
N ILE A 36 -8.51 -17.04 -36.26
CA ILE A 36 -8.68 -15.61 -35.96
C ILE A 36 -9.57 -15.41 -34.73
N ALA A 37 -10.66 -16.16 -34.62
CA ALA A 37 -11.56 -16.11 -33.47
C ALA A 37 -10.84 -16.54 -32.18
N GLN A 38 -10.03 -17.60 -32.22
CA GLN A 38 -9.24 -18.05 -31.08
C GLN A 38 -8.22 -16.98 -30.64
N VAL A 39 -7.47 -16.40 -31.58
CA VAL A 39 -6.50 -15.33 -31.26
C VAL A 39 -7.21 -14.11 -30.67
N ALA A 40 -8.37 -13.71 -31.22
CA ALA A 40 -9.13 -12.59 -30.68
C ALA A 40 -9.67 -12.89 -29.26
N PHE A 41 -10.12 -14.12 -29.01
CA PHE A 41 -10.55 -14.56 -27.69
C PHE A 41 -9.38 -14.53 -26.70
N ASP A 42 -8.24 -15.12 -27.05
CA ASP A 42 -7.03 -15.15 -26.22
C ASP A 42 -6.54 -13.74 -25.89
N VAL A 43 -6.48 -12.84 -26.89
CA VAL A 43 -6.15 -11.42 -26.69
C VAL A 43 -7.16 -10.74 -25.77
N SER A 44 -8.46 -11.02 -25.89
CA SER A 44 -9.49 -10.42 -25.04
C SER A 44 -9.41 -10.89 -23.59
N VAL A 45 -9.10 -12.17 -23.37
CA VAL A 45 -8.90 -12.74 -22.03
C VAL A 45 -7.62 -12.18 -21.41
N LEU A 46 -6.54 -12.11 -22.18
CA LEU A 46 -5.29 -11.49 -21.76
C LEU A 46 -5.53 -10.01 -21.38
N TRP A 47 -6.24 -9.27 -22.24
CA TRP A 47 -6.57 -7.86 -21.99
C TRP A 47 -7.43 -7.67 -20.75
N ARG A 48 -8.42 -8.54 -20.52
CA ARG A 48 -9.21 -8.54 -19.28
C ARG A 48 -8.34 -8.79 -18.06
N HIS A 49 -7.43 -9.77 -18.11
CA HIS A 49 -6.49 -10.01 -17.02
C HIS A 49 -5.52 -8.84 -16.78
N PHE A 50 -5.09 -8.14 -17.84
CA PHE A 50 -4.23 -6.97 -17.74
C PHE A 50 -4.97 -5.72 -17.22
N THR A 51 -6.27 -5.57 -17.53
CA THR A 51 -7.07 -4.40 -17.12
C THR A 51 -7.79 -4.60 -15.79
N SER A 52 -8.01 -5.84 -15.34
CA SER A 52 -8.48 -6.16 -14.00
C SER A 52 -7.33 -6.15 -12.98
N LEU A 53 -6.54 -5.08 -12.94
CA LEU A 53 -5.59 -4.88 -11.84
C LEU A 53 -6.37 -4.94 -10.51
N PRO A 54 -5.91 -5.71 -9.51
CA PRO A 54 -6.60 -5.81 -8.24
C PRO A 54 -6.62 -4.44 -7.56
N GLN A 55 -7.77 -3.76 -7.63
CA GLN A 55 -8.00 -2.52 -6.87
C GLN A 55 -8.07 -2.76 -5.35
N SER A 56 -8.11 -4.01 -4.91
CA SER A 56 -8.31 -4.41 -3.53
C SER A 56 -7.06 -4.33 -2.65
N GLU A 57 -5.84 -4.36 -3.20
CA GLU A 57 -4.62 -4.46 -2.39
C GLU A 57 -4.07 -3.13 -1.83
N PRO A 58 -4.10 -1.97 -2.52
CA PRO A 58 -3.81 -0.68 -1.88
C PRO A 58 -4.80 -0.37 -0.73
N ALA A 59 -5.97 -1.02 -0.72
CA ALA A 59 -6.93 -0.86 0.36
C ALA A 59 -6.41 -1.37 1.71
N VAL A 60 -5.51 -2.37 1.76
CA VAL A 60 -4.95 -2.86 3.04
C VAL A 60 -4.04 -1.80 3.67
N ALA A 61 -3.12 -1.25 2.89
CA ALA A 61 -2.24 -0.16 3.34
C ALA A 61 -3.06 1.03 3.84
N THR A 62 -3.98 1.52 3.01
CA THR A 62 -4.87 2.63 3.38
C THR A 62 -5.72 2.31 4.60
N THR A 63 -6.21 1.07 4.77
CA THR A 63 -6.99 0.67 5.95
C THR A 63 -6.14 0.71 7.22
N ILE A 64 -4.90 0.20 7.16
CA ILE A 64 -3.98 0.24 8.30
C ILE A 64 -3.67 1.70 8.69
N PHE A 65 -3.32 2.56 7.74
CA PHE A 65 -2.99 3.96 8.03
C PHE A 65 -4.21 4.79 8.44
N LYS A 66 -5.41 4.51 7.90
CA LYS A 66 -6.66 5.09 8.41
C LYS A 66 -6.99 4.64 9.84
N SER A 67 -6.67 3.40 10.17
CA SER A 67 -6.85 2.89 11.54
C SER A 67 -5.90 3.58 12.50
N ILE A 68 -4.62 3.71 12.11
CA ILE A 68 -3.63 4.48 12.86
C ILE A 68 -4.10 5.92 13.03
N ASP A 69 -4.54 6.55 11.94
CA ASP A 69 -5.06 7.91 11.96
C ASP A 69 -6.22 8.08 12.96
N GLY A 70 -7.21 7.19 12.90
CA GLY A 70 -8.37 7.22 13.78
C GLY A 70 -8.04 7.03 15.27
N MET A 71 -6.84 6.58 15.63
CA MET A 71 -6.40 6.51 17.02
C MET A 71 -5.95 7.86 17.59
N TYR A 72 -5.53 8.80 16.73
CA TYR A 72 -5.01 10.09 17.18
C TYR A 72 -6.07 11.18 17.12
N SER A 73 -5.97 12.13 18.03
CA SER A 73 -6.76 13.36 18.04
C SER A 73 -5.86 14.56 17.76
N PRO A 74 -6.31 15.58 17.01
CA PRO A 74 -5.57 16.82 16.89
C PRO A 74 -5.46 17.51 18.25
N LEU A 75 -4.32 18.11 18.56
CA LEU A 75 -4.17 18.91 19.78
C LEU A 75 -4.98 20.21 19.66
N PRO A 76 -5.88 20.51 20.61
CA PRO A 76 -6.50 21.83 20.71
C PRO A 76 -5.47 22.95 20.79
N VAL A 77 -5.72 24.04 20.08
CA VAL A 77 -4.83 25.21 20.01
C VAL A 77 -5.49 26.40 20.71
N GLU A 78 -4.79 27.05 21.65
CA GLU A 78 -5.26 28.31 22.22
C GLU A 78 -5.14 29.43 21.19
N ALA A 79 -6.26 30.10 20.90
CA ALA A 79 -6.34 31.10 19.84
C ALA A 79 -5.40 32.31 20.02
N LYS A 80 -5.05 32.66 21.26
CA LYS A 80 -4.22 33.85 21.57
C LYS A 80 -2.73 33.56 21.47
N THR A 81 -2.29 32.45 22.06
CA THR A 81 -0.88 32.12 22.23
C THR A 81 -0.37 31.15 21.17
N GLY A 82 -1.28 30.36 20.57
CA GLY A 82 -0.92 29.21 19.73
C GLY A 82 -0.50 27.98 20.52
N THR A 83 -0.56 28.01 21.86
CA THR A 83 -0.20 26.88 22.73
C THR A 83 -1.08 25.68 22.42
N LEU A 84 -0.49 24.49 22.39
CA LEU A 84 -1.18 23.23 22.13
C LEU A 84 -1.45 22.50 23.45
N TYR A 85 -2.61 21.88 23.60
CA TYR A 85 -3.04 21.27 24.88
C TYR A 85 -3.29 19.77 24.75
N ALA A 86 -2.49 18.96 25.44
CA ALA A 86 -2.80 17.54 25.66
C ALA A 86 -3.54 17.42 27.00
N SER A 87 -4.82 17.82 27.02
CA SER A 87 -5.60 17.95 28.26
C SER A 87 -5.70 16.66 29.06
N ALA A 88 -5.85 15.51 28.38
CA ALA A 88 -5.92 14.20 29.02
C ALA A 88 -4.67 13.87 29.87
N ALA A 89 -3.52 14.40 29.47
CA ALA A 89 -2.25 14.21 30.16
C ALA A 89 -1.80 15.42 31.00
N ARG A 90 -2.60 16.50 31.01
CA ARG A 90 -2.29 17.78 31.66
C ARG A 90 -0.94 18.34 31.21
N LEU A 91 -0.72 18.37 29.90
CA LEU A 91 0.49 18.93 29.29
C LEU A 91 0.16 20.02 28.28
N THR A 92 1.06 20.98 28.14
CA THR A 92 1.05 21.99 27.09
C THR A 92 2.30 21.89 26.23
N LEU A 93 2.19 22.12 24.93
CA LEU A 93 3.32 22.28 24.03
C LEU A 93 3.35 23.73 23.54
N PRO A 94 4.55 24.32 23.36
CA PRO A 94 4.63 25.68 22.85
C PRO A 94 4.00 25.77 21.46
N ALA A 95 3.59 26.99 21.09
CA ALA A 95 3.12 27.25 19.74
C ALA A 95 4.16 26.76 18.72
N ASP A 96 3.70 25.94 17.80
CA ASP A 96 4.49 25.46 16.69
C ASP A 96 3.83 25.86 15.38
N ASN A 97 4.66 26.11 14.37
CA ASN A 97 4.18 26.39 13.03
C ASN A 97 3.58 25.13 12.39
N SER A 98 3.87 23.93 12.91
CA SER A 98 3.18 22.70 12.55
C SER A 98 1.84 22.62 13.29
N LYS A 99 0.77 23.09 12.64
CA LYS A 99 -0.61 23.02 13.17
C LYS A 99 -1.20 21.61 13.19
N ASP A 100 -0.38 20.60 12.92
CA ASP A 100 -0.81 19.24 12.61
C ASP A 100 -0.25 18.21 13.58
N ILE A 101 0.12 18.63 14.80
CA ILE A 101 0.50 17.69 15.86
C ILE A 101 -0.75 16.98 16.36
N LEU A 102 -0.72 15.67 16.24
CA LEU A 102 -1.74 14.75 16.73
C LEU A 102 -1.22 14.07 17.99
N TYR A 103 -2.13 13.70 18.89
CA TYR A 103 -1.78 12.97 20.10
C TYR A 103 -2.74 11.82 20.39
N TYR A 104 -2.20 10.80 21.04
CA TYR A 104 -2.94 9.71 21.65
C TYR A 104 -2.48 9.57 23.09
N TYR A 105 -3.42 9.37 24.02
CA TYR A 105 -3.12 9.17 25.42
C TYR A 105 -3.70 7.84 25.88
N SER A 106 -2.81 6.96 26.37
CA SER A 106 -3.20 5.75 27.07
C SER A 106 -2.92 5.96 28.55
N PRO A 107 -3.96 6.04 29.41
CA PRO A 107 -3.76 6.11 30.85
C PRO A 107 -3.10 4.82 31.35
N ALA A 108 -2.47 4.89 32.53
CA ALA A 108 -1.96 3.70 33.19
C ALA A 108 -3.11 2.74 33.53
N ASP A 109 -2.95 1.45 33.22
CA ASP A 109 -3.90 0.40 33.58
C ASP A 109 -3.16 -0.78 34.23
N GLY A 110 -3.40 -0.98 35.53
CA GLY A 110 -2.74 -2.02 36.31
C GLY A 110 -1.21 -1.88 36.33
N THR A 111 -0.53 -2.72 35.54
CA THR A 111 0.93 -2.76 35.42
C THR A 111 1.48 -1.83 34.35
N ASP A 112 0.63 -1.33 33.46
CA ASP A 112 1.06 -0.55 32.30
C ASP A 112 1.26 0.92 32.69
N LEU A 113 2.35 1.50 32.19
CA LEU A 113 2.68 2.89 32.42
C LEU A 113 1.84 3.79 31.51
N ALA A 114 1.42 4.94 32.03
CA ALA A 114 0.76 5.94 31.21
C ALA A 114 1.69 6.40 30.08
N VAL A 115 1.17 6.43 28.86
CA VAL A 115 1.92 6.83 27.67
C VAL A 115 1.15 7.88 26.88
N ILE A 116 1.88 8.90 26.46
CA ILE A 116 1.41 9.92 25.54
C ILE A 116 2.22 9.78 24.28
N THR A 117 1.53 9.64 23.16
CA THR A 117 2.16 9.53 21.85
C THR A 117 1.86 10.80 21.07
N PHE A 118 2.91 11.48 20.63
CA PHE A 118 2.81 12.63 19.74
C PHE A 118 3.26 12.22 18.33
N THR A 119 2.51 12.62 17.33
CA THR A 119 2.86 12.42 15.92
C THR A 119 2.40 13.62 15.10
N THR A 120 2.65 13.61 13.80
CA THR A 120 2.11 14.63 12.88
C THR A 120 1.31 13.97 11.78
N ARG A 121 0.31 14.70 11.25
CA ARG A 121 -0.42 14.28 10.05
C ARG A 121 0.54 13.89 8.92
N GLN A 122 1.57 14.72 8.69
CA GLN A 122 2.56 14.49 7.64
C GLN A 122 3.29 13.15 7.79
N MET A 123 3.64 12.73 9.01
CA MET A 123 4.31 11.45 9.24
C MET A 123 3.40 10.27 8.88
N ILE A 124 2.12 10.35 9.24
CA ILE A 124 1.12 9.31 8.90
C ILE A 124 0.91 9.26 7.38
N ASP A 125 0.71 10.41 6.72
CA ASP A 125 0.47 10.49 5.27
C ASP A 125 1.69 10.05 4.45
N THR A 126 2.89 10.39 4.93
CA THR A 126 4.15 9.90 4.34
C THR A 126 4.28 8.40 4.53
N GLY A 127 3.88 7.88 5.70
CA GLY A 127 3.80 6.45 5.98
C GLY A 127 2.90 5.71 5.01
N GLU A 128 1.65 6.19 4.84
CA GLU A 128 0.68 5.62 3.91
C GLU A 128 1.19 5.64 2.47
N SER A 129 1.65 6.81 2.00
CA SER A 129 2.18 6.98 0.65
C SER A 129 3.38 6.07 0.39
N SER A 130 4.28 5.91 1.36
CA SER A 130 5.45 5.04 1.25
C SER A 130 5.05 3.57 1.18
N ALA A 131 4.07 3.14 1.99
CA ALA A 131 3.54 1.79 1.98
C ALA A 131 2.89 1.45 0.62
N VAL A 132 2.04 2.35 0.12
CA VAL A 132 1.39 2.22 -1.18
C VAL A 132 2.43 2.17 -2.31
N ASN A 133 3.45 3.04 -2.25
CA ASN A 133 4.51 3.06 -3.24
C ASN A 133 5.40 1.80 -3.21
N ALA A 134 5.71 1.26 -2.04
CA ALA A 134 6.49 0.02 -1.89
C ALA A 134 5.78 -1.17 -2.56
N TYR A 135 4.46 -1.26 -2.34
CA TYR A 135 3.60 -2.23 -3.01
C TYR A 135 3.66 -2.07 -4.54
N PHE A 136 3.34 -0.87 -5.08
CA PHE A 136 3.30 -0.64 -6.52
C PHE A 136 4.65 -0.83 -7.21
N THR A 137 5.73 -0.39 -6.58
CA THR A 137 7.09 -0.53 -7.12
C THR A 137 7.45 -2.01 -7.26
N THR A 138 7.16 -2.83 -6.25
CA THR A 138 7.43 -4.27 -6.29
C THR A 138 6.53 -4.99 -7.29
N TYR A 139 5.26 -4.58 -7.34
CA TYR A 139 4.31 -5.08 -8.32
C TYR A 139 4.80 -4.81 -9.77
N ALA A 140 5.18 -3.57 -10.07
CA ALA A 140 5.67 -3.19 -11.41
C ALA A 140 6.95 -3.94 -11.81
N LYS A 141 7.90 -4.11 -10.87
CA LYS A 141 9.15 -4.83 -11.09
C LYS A 141 8.95 -6.33 -11.38
N ASN A 142 7.90 -6.93 -10.84
CA ASN A 142 7.62 -8.37 -10.99
C ASN A 142 6.51 -8.66 -12.03
N SER A 143 6.30 -7.74 -12.99
CA SER A 143 5.23 -7.81 -14.00
C SER A 143 5.18 -9.09 -14.83
N PHE A 144 6.25 -9.89 -14.88
CA PHE A 144 6.35 -11.14 -15.65
C PHE A 144 6.37 -12.43 -14.81
N THR A 145 6.19 -12.37 -13.49
CA THR A 145 6.19 -13.57 -12.64
C THR A 145 4.79 -13.96 -12.19
N PHE A 146 4.50 -15.27 -12.16
CA PHE A 146 3.23 -15.82 -11.65
C PHE A 146 2.94 -15.44 -10.18
N ASP A 147 3.96 -15.12 -9.39
CA ASP A 147 3.86 -14.75 -7.96
C ASP A 147 4.03 -13.24 -7.71
N ARG A 148 3.57 -12.40 -8.63
CA ARG A 148 3.75 -10.94 -8.52
C ARG A 148 3.05 -10.35 -7.30
N GLU A 149 1.82 -10.78 -7.06
CA GLU A 149 0.97 -10.28 -5.95
C GLU A 149 1.55 -10.68 -4.60
N GLY A 150 1.93 -11.95 -4.44
CA GLY A 150 2.57 -12.45 -3.22
C GLY A 150 3.85 -11.69 -2.89
N LYS A 151 4.70 -11.42 -3.87
CA LYS A 151 5.93 -10.63 -3.68
C LYS A 151 5.66 -9.17 -3.34
N ALA A 152 4.69 -8.53 -3.99
CA ALA A 152 4.33 -7.14 -3.69
C ALA A 152 3.76 -7.00 -2.28
N LEU A 153 2.93 -7.95 -1.86
CA LEU A 153 2.38 -8.01 -0.51
C LEU A 153 3.47 -8.27 0.54
N LEU A 154 4.40 -9.19 0.27
CA LEU A 154 5.53 -9.44 1.15
C LEU A 154 6.40 -8.19 1.35
N ALA A 155 6.75 -7.49 0.26
CA ALA A 155 7.52 -6.26 0.33
C ALA A 155 6.78 -5.14 1.11
N PHE A 156 5.45 -5.08 1.00
CA PHE A 156 4.64 -4.18 1.83
C PHE A 156 4.77 -4.53 3.32
N PHE A 157 4.62 -5.80 3.69
CA PHE A 157 4.74 -6.24 5.09
C PHE A 157 6.16 -6.11 5.64
N GLU A 158 7.20 -6.18 4.81
CA GLU A 158 8.59 -5.92 5.22
C GLU A 158 8.82 -4.46 5.60
N GLU A 159 8.21 -3.50 4.89
CA GLU A 159 8.34 -2.07 5.21
C GLU A 159 7.37 -1.61 6.31
N LEU A 160 6.28 -2.33 6.51
CA LEU A 160 5.20 -1.93 7.43
C LEU A 160 5.68 -1.62 8.86
N PRO A 161 6.56 -2.42 9.52
CA PRO A 161 7.02 -2.12 10.87
C PRO A 161 7.72 -0.76 10.99
N SER A 162 8.59 -0.43 10.02
CA SER A 162 9.30 0.86 9.97
C SER A 162 8.32 2.02 9.78
N LEU A 163 7.32 1.85 8.92
CA LEU A 163 6.33 2.90 8.67
C LEU A 163 5.39 3.11 9.86
N GLN A 164 4.98 2.03 10.54
CA GLN A 164 4.22 2.10 11.78
C GLN A 164 5.01 2.74 12.92
N ALA A 165 6.29 2.40 13.06
CA ALA A 165 7.19 3.03 14.01
C ALA A 165 7.29 4.55 13.80
N CYS A 166 7.36 4.99 12.54
CA CYS A 166 7.31 6.43 12.24
C CYS A 166 5.95 7.05 12.53
N ALA A 167 4.85 6.37 12.22
CA ALA A 167 3.51 6.89 12.49
C ALA A 167 3.26 7.09 14.00
N ARG A 168 3.88 6.27 14.86
CA ARG A 168 3.87 6.44 16.32
C ARG A 168 4.69 7.64 16.81
N GLY A 169 5.60 8.20 16.01
CA GLY A 169 6.29 9.45 16.34
C GLY A 169 7.09 9.39 17.65
N VAL A 170 6.80 10.31 18.59
CA VAL A 170 7.48 10.45 19.88
C VAL A 170 6.59 9.93 21.00
N GLN A 171 7.11 9.00 21.80
CA GLN A 171 6.41 8.46 22.96
C GLN A 171 6.96 9.08 24.25
N VAL A 172 6.05 9.46 25.14
CA VAL A 172 6.35 10.14 26.40
C VAL A 172 5.75 9.36 27.54
N TYR A 173 6.59 8.95 28.47
CA TYR A 173 6.21 8.18 29.66
C TYR A 173 6.52 8.97 30.93
N GLU A 174 5.78 8.70 32.01
CA GLU A 174 6.04 9.28 33.33
C GLU A 174 7.05 8.48 34.18
N ALA A 175 7.52 7.35 33.65
CA ALA A 175 8.58 6.53 34.23
C ALA A 175 9.52 6.03 33.14
N ALA A 176 10.76 5.71 33.54
CA ALA A 176 11.72 5.12 32.63
C ALA A 176 11.22 3.74 32.16
N GLN A 177 11.20 3.54 30.85
CA GLN A 177 11.02 2.22 30.27
C GLN A 177 12.32 1.43 30.38
N PRO A 178 12.26 0.10 30.59
CA PRO A 178 13.41 -0.75 30.41
C PRO A 178 13.97 -0.57 28.99
N ASP A 179 15.27 -0.77 28.81
CA ASP A 179 15.90 -0.84 27.49
C ASP A 179 15.43 -2.13 26.80
N GLU A 180 14.17 -2.14 26.37
CA GLU A 180 13.61 -3.20 25.55
C GLU A 180 13.75 -2.87 24.06
N ASP A 181 13.97 -3.92 23.27
CA ASP A 181 14.45 -3.87 21.89
C ASP A 181 13.45 -3.19 20.94
N GLY A 182 13.55 -1.87 20.86
CA GLY A 182 12.76 -1.09 19.91
C GLY A 182 12.84 0.40 20.13
N PHE A 183 13.07 0.83 21.37
CA PHE A 183 13.10 2.25 21.74
C PHE A 183 14.51 2.83 21.80
N ILE A 184 14.60 4.12 21.54
CA ILE A 184 15.78 4.97 21.74
C ILE A 184 15.38 6.05 22.73
N ALA A 185 16.02 6.06 23.90
CA ALA A 185 15.88 7.15 24.85
C ALA A 185 16.41 8.46 24.25
N GLN A 186 15.55 9.47 24.19
CA GLN A 186 15.86 10.78 23.63
C GLN A 186 16.15 11.84 24.69
N GLY A 187 15.89 11.52 25.96
CA GLY A 187 16.16 12.37 27.12
C GLY A 187 14.99 12.38 28.10
N THR A 188 15.08 13.28 29.08
CA THR A 188 14.07 13.44 30.13
C THR A 188 13.81 14.91 30.42
N LYS A 189 12.61 15.25 30.91
CA LYS A 189 12.28 16.60 31.38
C LYS A 189 11.50 16.54 32.69
N ARG A 190 11.95 17.31 33.69
CA ARG A 190 11.20 17.52 34.92
C ARG A 190 10.23 18.69 34.74
N LEU A 191 8.95 18.44 35.01
CA LEU A 191 7.90 19.45 34.94
C LEU A 191 7.81 20.26 36.24
N GLN A 192 7.09 21.38 36.19
CA GLN A 192 6.90 22.26 37.36
C GLN A 192 6.03 21.61 38.44
N ASP A 193 5.11 20.72 38.04
CA ASP A 193 4.27 19.92 38.95
C ASP A 193 5.02 18.74 39.62
N GLY A 194 6.31 18.58 39.33
CA GLY A 194 7.18 17.56 39.93
C GLY A 194 7.27 16.24 39.16
N ARG A 195 6.44 16.02 38.13
CA ARG A 195 6.54 14.84 37.26
C ARG A 195 7.83 14.86 36.45
N THR A 196 8.34 13.67 36.10
CA THR A 196 9.45 13.52 35.15
C THR A 196 8.93 12.81 33.92
N LEU A 197 9.10 13.44 32.77
CA LEU A 197 8.77 12.87 31.47
C LEU A 197 10.02 12.24 30.85
N TYR A 198 9.86 11.07 30.25
CA TYR A 198 10.88 10.32 29.54
C TYR A 198 10.47 10.24 28.07
N PHE A 199 11.34 10.72 27.18
CA PHE A 199 11.05 10.78 25.75
C PHE A 199 11.72 9.62 25.02
N TYR A 200 10.96 8.91 24.20
CA TYR A 200 11.43 7.79 23.41
C TYR A 200 11.00 7.91 21.96
N THR A 201 11.83 7.37 21.08
CA THR A 201 11.47 7.13 19.68
C THR A 201 11.79 5.70 19.30
N GLU A 202 11.26 5.22 18.19
CA GLU A 202 11.53 3.85 17.75
C GLU A 202 12.71 3.77 16.78
N LYS A 203 13.60 2.79 17.02
CA LYS A 203 14.79 2.50 16.19
C LYS A 203 14.44 2.25 14.73
N GLN A 204 13.25 1.67 14.49
CA GLN A 204 12.81 1.28 13.16
C GLN A 204 12.30 2.45 12.32
N CYS A 205 12.07 3.63 12.90
CA CYS A 205 11.59 4.75 12.11
C CYS A 205 12.69 5.31 11.20
N LYS A 206 12.51 5.20 9.88
CA LYS A 206 13.43 5.75 8.87
C LYS A 206 13.24 7.26 8.60
N GLN A 207 12.15 7.88 9.04
CA GLN A 207 11.82 9.30 8.82
C GLN A 207 12.46 10.24 9.87
N GLN A 208 13.79 10.20 9.98
CA GLN A 208 14.53 10.85 11.06
C GLN A 208 14.36 12.38 11.09
N ALA A 209 14.29 13.06 9.94
CA ALA A 209 14.18 14.52 9.90
C ALA A 209 12.86 15.04 10.50
N GLN A 210 11.74 14.44 10.11
CA GLN A 210 10.41 14.77 10.64
C GLN A 210 10.34 14.46 12.14
N LEU A 211 10.88 13.30 12.54
CA LEU A 211 10.92 12.86 13.92
C LEU A 211 11.75 13.79 14.81
N SER A 212 12.93 14.25 14.34
CA SER A 212 13.75 15.22 15.06
C SER A 212 13.03 16.54 15.25
N SER A 213 12.37 17.06 14.21
CA SER A 213 11.59 18.30 14.31
C SER A 213 10.47 18.18 15.34
N LEU A 214 9.74 17.06 15.35
CA LEU A 214 8.69 16.81 16.33
C LEU A 214 9.27 16.68 17.75
N LEU A 215 10.38 15.95 17.90
CA LEU A 215 11.05 15.75 19.18
C LEU A 215 11.51 17.06 19.82
N ASP A 216 12.03 18.00 19.02
CA ASP A 216 12.45 19.32 19.52
C ASP A 216 11.28 20.12 20.09
N VAL A 217 10.09 20.01 19.49
CA VAL A 217 8.86 20.63 20.01
C VAL A 217 8.41 19.91 21.28
N VAL A 218 8.34 18.57 21.26
CA VAL A 218 7.87 17.75 22.39
C VAL A 218 8.78 17.90 23.61
N LYS A 219 10.10 18.04 23.45
CA LYS A 219 11.03 18.31 24.56
C LYS A 219 10.77 19.64 25.27
N ARG A 220 10.03 20.56 24.64
CA ARG A 220 9.64 21.84 25.27
C ARG A 220 8.32 21.76 26.04
N VAL A 221 7.69 20.59 26.12
CA VAL A 221 6.42 20.37 26.85
C VAL A 221 6.46 20.86 28.30
N GLU A 222 5.37 21.49 28.76
CA GLU A 222 5.21 21.98 30.13
C GLU A 222 3.97 21.36 30.79
N SER A 223 3.86 21.48 32.11
CA SER A 223 2.66 21.08 32.86
C SER A 223 1.55 22.11 32.67
N PHE A 224 0.31 21.63 32.46
CA PHE A 224 -0.92 22.43 32.42
C PHE A 224 -1.55 22.59 33.80
#